data_AF-A0A523GLU8-F1
#
_entry.id   AF-A0A523GLU8-F1
#
_cell.length_a   1.000
_cell.length_b   1.000
_cell.length_c   1.000
_cell.angle_alpha   90.00
_cell.angle_beta   90.00
_cell.angle_gamma   90.00
#
_symmetry.space_group_name_H-M   'P 1'
#
loop_
_entity.id
_entity.type
_entity.pdbx_description
1 polymer ?
#
loop_
_entity_poly.entity_id
_entity_poly.type
_entity_poly.pdbx_seq_one_letter_code
_entity_poly.pdbx_strand_id
1 'polypeptide(L)' 'MSLKSFHILFITVSVLLSVFVAVFAMSNMDGIERISWMGGSIVFGIGLVWYGSRFLKKMKAIEQV' A
#
# COMPACT_ATOMS: atom_id res chain seq x y z
N MET A 1 -18.32 -4.48 12.52
CA MET A 1 -17.38 -5.31 11.73
C MET A 1 -16.15 -5.61 12.57
N SER A 2 -15.63 -6.84 12.52
CA SER A 2 -14.38 -7.20 13.21
C SER A 2 -13.25 -6.24 12.79
N LEU A 3 -12.54 -5.67 13.78
CA LEU A 3 -11.43 -4.73 13.58
C LEU A 3 -10.41 -5.23 12.54
N LYS A 4 -10.29 -6.56 12.43
CA LYS A 4 -9.42 -7.32 11.53
C LYS A 4 -9.82 -7.14 10.05
N SER A 5 -11.11 -7.26 9.74
CA SER A 5 -11.64 -7.17 8.37
C SER A 5 -11.53 -5.75 7.81
N PHE A 6 -11.70 -4.74 8.67
CA PHE A 6 -11.52 -3.33 8.29
C PHE A 6 -10.07 -3.03 7.88
N HIS A 7 -9.09 -3.52 8.64
CA HIS A 7 -7.68 -3.30 8.32
C HIS A 7 -7.25 -4.00 7.03
N ILE A 8 -7.72 -5.22 6.79
CA ILE A 8 -7.43 -5.94 5.54
C ILE A 8 -8.01 -5.19 4.34
N LEU A 9 -9.28 -4.74 4.43
CA LEU A 9 -9.89 -3.91 3.39
C LEU A 9 -9.13 -2.61 3.18
N PHE A 10 -8.72 -1.94 4.26
CA PHE A 10 -7.95 -0.69 4.20
C PHE A 10 -6.60 -0.86 3.50
N ILE A 11 -5.86 -1.93 3.80
CA ILE A 11 -4.59 -2.25 3.14
C ILE A 11 -4.82 -2.55 1.66
N THR A 12 -5.81 -3.37 1.31
CA THR A 12 -6.13 -3.71 -0.07
C THR A 12 -6.49 -2.47 -0.90
N VAL A 13 -7.35 -1.59 -0.36
CA VAL A 13 -7.72 -0.32 -1.02
C VAL A 13 -6.51 0.61 -1.16
N SER A 14 -5.64 0.67 -0.15
CA SER A 14 -4.44 1.52 -0.19
C SER A 14 -3.41 1.01 -1.21
N VAL A 15 -3.26 -0.30 -1.38
CA VAL A 15 -2.41 -0.89 -2.43
C VAL A 15 -2.96 -0.57 -3.82
N LEU A 16 -4.27 -0.77 -4.02
CA LEU A 16 -4.96 -0.40 -5.27
C LEU A 16 -4.78 1.08 -5.61
N LEU A 17 -4.92 1.95 -4.61
CA LEU A 17 -4.73 3.38 -4.79
C LEU A 17 -3.28 3.72 -5.16
N SER A 18 -2.29 3.07 -4.53
CA SER A 18 -0.88 3.26 -4.85
C SER A 18 -0.56 2.86 -6.30
N VAL A 19 -1.11 1.74 -6.79
CA VAL A 19 -0.98 1.32 -8.19
C VAL A 19 -1.65 2.31 -9.13
N PHE A 20 -2.85 2.77 -8.79
CA PHE A 20 -3.56 3.77 -9.59
C PHE A 20 -2.76 5.07 -9.71
N VAL A 21 -2.22 5.59 -8.61
CA VAL A 21 -1.37 6.79 -8.60
C VAL A 21 -0.10 6.58 -9.42
N ALA A 22 0.53 5.40 -9.36
CA ALA A 22 1.72 5.09 -10.16
C ALA A 22 1.41 5.09 -11.67
N VAL A 23 0.28 4.49 -12.09
CA VAL A 23 -0.17 4.51 -13.49
C VAL A 23 -0.58 5.92 -13.93
N PHE A 24 -1.28 6.65 -13.07
CA PHE A 24 -1.68 8.04 -13.33
C PHE A 24 -0.47 8.95 -13.55
N ALA A 25 0.55 8.84 -12.68
CA ALA A 25 1.80 9.59 -12.80
C ALA A 25 2.57 9.23 -14.09
N MET A 26 2.56 7.96 -14.51
CA MET A 26 3.18 7.56 -15.78
C MET A 26 2.46 8.15 -17.00
N SER A 27 1.13 8.28 -16.96
CA SER A 27 0.35 8.74 -18.12
C SER A 27 0.16 10.26 -18.20
N ASN A 28 0.24 10.99 -17.09
CA ASN A 28 -0.15 12.41 -17.03
C ASN A 28 0.98 13.36 -16.60
N MET A 29 2.15 12.85 -16.20
CA MET A 29 3.24 13.68 -15.72
C MET A 29 4.50 13.43 -16.52
N ASP A 30 5.23 14.51 -16.81
CA ASP A 30 6.54 14.48 -17.46
C ASP A 30 7.61 15.18 -16.62
N GLY A 31 8.87 14.82 -16.86
CA GLY A 31 10.01 15.42 -16.17
C GLY A 31 10.12 15.09 -14.68
N ILE A 32 10.46 16.09 -13.87
CA ILE A 32 10.78 15.95 -12.43
C ILE A 32 9.57 15.51 -11.59
N GLU A 33 8.37 15.90 -12.00
CA GLU A 33 7.13 15.54 -11.30
C GLU A 33 6.84 14.05 -11.41
N ARG A 34 7.09 13.46 -12.59
CA ARG A 34 6.97 12.01 -12.82
C ARG A 34 7.91 11.22 -11.91
N ILE A 35 9.17 11.65 -11.78
CA ILE A 35 10.17 10.98 -10.94
C ILE A 35 9.78 11.08 -9.46
N SER A 36 9.31 12.24 -9.02
CA SER A 36 8.90 12.47 -7.63
C SER A 36 7.67 11.62 -7.27
N TRP A 37 6.66 11.56 -8.14
CA TRP A 37 5.46 10.74 -7.92
C TRP A 37 5.73 9.25 -8.07
N MET A 38 6.54 8.81 -9.04
CA MET A 38 6.96 7.41 -9.14
C MET A 38 7.77 6.98 -7.92
N GLY A 39 8.74 7.79 -7.49
CA GLY A 39 9.54 7.53 -6.29
C GLY A 39 8.68 7.47 -5.03
N GLY A 40 7.74 8.43 -4.88
CA GLY A 40 6.75 8.45 -3.81
C GLY A 40 5.89 7.20 -3.80
N SER A 41 5.34 6.79 -4.94
CA SER A 41 4.54 5.56 -5.06
C SER A 41 5.34 4.30 -4.75
N ILE A 42 6.61 4.22 -5.11
CA ILE A 42 7.47 3.08 -4.77
C ILE A 42 7.70 3.03 -3.25
N VAL A 43 8.07 4.15 -2.63
CA VAL A 43 8.28 4.21 -1.16
C VAL A 43 6.99 3.91 -0.41
N PHE A 44 5.86 4.46 -0.86
CA PHE A 44 4.55 4.24 -0.26
C PHE A 44 4.09 2.78 -0.44
N GLY A 45 4.30 2.19 -1.62
CA GLY A 45 4.02 0.79 -1.91
C GLY A 45 4.86 -0.16 -1.07
N ILE A 46 6.17 0.09 -0.94
CA ILE A 46 7.05 -0.69 -0.04
C ILE A 46 6.61 -0.55 1.41
N GLY A 47 6.26 0.66 1.85
CA GLY A 47 5.72 0.92 3.18
C GLY A 47 4.43 0.14 3.45
N LEU A 48 3.52 0.09 2.48
CA LEU A 48 2.27 -0.68 2.53
C LEU A 48 2.52 -2.19 2.57
N VAL A 49 3.43 -2.71 1.76
CA VAL A 49 3.79 -4.14 1.76
C VAL A 49 4.45 -4.53 3.08
N TRP A 50 5.32 -3.67 3.63
CA TRP A 50 5.96 -3.90 4.93
C TRP A 50 4.96 -3.83 6.08
N TYR A 51 4.08 -2.82 6.07
CA TYR A 51 2.99 -2.68 7.05
C TYR A 51 2.04 -3.87 6.98
N GLY A 52 1.61 -4.27 5.78
CA GLY A 52 0.78 -5.44 5.53
C GLY A 52 1.44 -6.74 6.02
N SER A 53 2.73 -6.95 5.74
CA SER A 53 3.48 -8.11 6.24
C SER A 53 3.61 -8.13 7.77
N ARG A 54 3.87 -6.98 8.41
CA ARG A 54 3.90 -6.86 9.87
C ARG A 54 2.53 -7.13 10.49
N PHE A 55 1.47 -6.63 9.88
CA PHE A 55 0.10 -6.85 10.31
C PHE A 55 -0.29 -8.33 10.19
N LEU A 56 -0.02 -8.96 9.05
CA LEU A 56 -0.23 -10.39 8.82
C LEU A 56 0.57 -11.26 9.81
N LYS A 57 1.83 -10.89 10.10
CA LYS A 57 2.63 -11.58 11.13
C LYS A 57 2.02 -11.45 12.52
N LYS A 58 1.56 -10.25 12.92
CA LYS A 58 0.85 -10.06 14.19
C LYS A 58 -0.46 -10.85 14.25
N MET A 59 -1.18 -10.95 13.14
CA MET A 59 -2.44 -11.71 13.04
C MET A 59 -2.21 -13.21 13.20
N LYS A 60 -1.21 -13.77 12.51
CA LYS A 60 -0.82 -15.18 12.63
C LYS A 60 -0.41 -15.57 14.06
N ALA A 61 0.25 -14.65 14.77
CA ALA A 61 0.64 -14.87 16.16
C ALA A 61 -0.58 -14.90 17.13
N ILE A 62 -1.69 -14.23 16.77
CA ILE A 62 -2.91 -14.17 17.60
C ILE A 62 -3.84 -15.37 17.32
N GLU A 63 -3.75 -16.01 16.15
CA GLU A 63 -4.55 -17.20 15.82
C GLU A 63 -3.94 -18.51 16.38
N GLN A 64 -2.68 -18.48 16.83
CA GLN A 64 -1.98 -19.63 17.41
C GLN A 64 -2.05 -19.69 18.95
N VAL A 65 -2.88 -18.85 19.60
CA VAL A 65 -3.13 -18.86 21.05
C VAL A 65 -4.56 -19.25 21.33
#